data_AF-A0A6I2XBC4-F1
#
_entry.id   AF-A0A6I2XBC4-F1
#
_cell.length_a   1.000
_cell.length_b   1.000
_cell.length_c   1.000
_cell.angle_alpha   90.00
_cell.angle_beta   90.00
_cell.angle_gamma   90.00
#
_symmetry.space_group_name_H-M   'P 1'
#
loop_
_entity.id
_entity.type
_entity.pdbx_description
1 polymer ?
#
loop_
_entity_poly.entity_id
_entity_poly.type
_entity_poly.pdbx_seq_one_letter_code
_entity_poly.pdbx_strand_id
1 'polypeptide(L)'
;MVQGSASRFVVANVTREVAFDLLKRIQEEDAYANLLLPTLIARAKLDSRDAAFVQELAFGTIRNWLLYEKIIEAASARKIDDVEPDAQIVLVLGVHQLLDMRVPTHAAINESVNLAKAKASKGSVGFVNAVLRKIALREKDDWIDSVTKGLSESDALSIQYSHPIWILQAFKSALASRGMSGELEELLLSNNVAPKVSLAALPGFCLPSDFDSVQQAQNRSPIGVEITGNPANIELVKKGFARVQDQGSQLVTLALITAPVEVVDNIWLDMCAGPG
;
A
#
# COMPACT_ATOMS: atom_id res chain seq x y z
N MET A 1 38.81 -14.76 -36.41
CA MET A 1 37.42 -15.07 -36.03
C MET A 1 37.23 -14.70 -34.58
N VAL A 2 36.62 -13.55 -34.31
CA VAL A 2 36.30 -13.09 -32.96
C VAL A 2 34.94 -13.65 -32.60
N GLN A 3 34.87 -14.50 -31.58
CA GLN A 3 33.63 -14.98 -31.00
C GLN A 3 32.93 -13.82 -30.28
N GLY A 4 31.77 -13.41 -30.79
CA GLY A 4 30.90 -12.44 -30.13
C GLY A 4 30.25 -13.07 -28.90
N SER A 5 30.54 -12.49 -27.73
CA SER A 5 29.82 -12.73 -26.48
C SER A 5 28.37 -12.24 -26.66
N ALA A 6 27.43 -13.18 -26.76
CA ALA A 6 26.01 -12.86 -26.72
C ALA A 6 25.67 -12.40 -25.30
N SER A 7 25.44 -11.10 -25.10
CA SER A 7 24.90 -10.58 -23.85
C SER A 7 23.52 -11.20 -23.63
N ARG A 8 23.41 -12.14 -22.69
CA ARG A 8 22.12 -12.57 -22.14
C ARG A 8 21.48 -11.33 -21.52
N PHE A 9 20.46 -10.78 -22.17
CA PHE A 9 19.56 -9.84 -21.53
C PHE A 9 18.98 -10.55 -20.30
N VAL A 10 19.29 -10.05 -19.11
CA VAL A 10 18.67 -10.52 -17.88
C VAL A 10 17.25 -9.99 -17.92
N VAL A 11 16.27 -10.86 -18.20
CA VAL A 11 14.86 -10.51 -18.11
C VAL A 11 14.54 -10.47 -16.61
N ALA A 12 14.30 -9.27 -16.08
CA ALA A 12 13.81 -9.16 -14.71
C ALA A 12 12.36 -9.65 -14.65
N ASN A 13 11.94 -10.15 -13.50
CA ASN A 13 10.59 -10.65 -13.34
C ASN A 13 9.57 -9.50 -13.55
N VAL A 14 8.66 -9.70 -14.51
CA VAL A 14 7.63 -8.72 -14.93
C VAL A 14 6.86 -8.13 -13.74
N THR A 15 6.61 -8.90 -12.70
CA THR A 15 5.89 -8.41 -11.50
C THR A 15 6.68 -7.33 -10.75
N ARG A 16 7.99 -7.54 -10.56
CA ARG A 16 8.84 -6.53 -9.89
C ARG A 16 9.06 -5.31 -10.77
N GLU A 17 9.13 -5.49 -12.09
CA GLU A 17 9.20 -4.37 -13.03
C GLU A 17 7.94 -3.50 -12.98
N VAL A 18 6.75 -4.10 -12.93
CA VAL A 18 5.50 -3.34 -12.80
C VAL A 18 5.45 -2.56 -11.48
N ALA A 19 5.85 -3.18 -10.37
CA ALA A 19 5.93 -2.48 -9.07
C ALA A 19 6.95 -1.34 -9.10
N PHE A 20 8.11 -1.54 -9.72
CA PHE A 20 9.12 -0.51 -9.93
C PHE A 20 8.57 0.66 -10.75
N ASP A 21 7.95 0.38 -11.90
CA ASP A 21 7.43 1.41 -12.80
C ASP A 21 6.32 2.24 -12.13
N LEU A 22 5.51 1.62 -11.27
CA LEU A 22 4.54 2.31 -10.44
C LEU A 22 5.22 3.29 -9.46
N LEU A 23 6.16 2.80 -8.64
CA LEU A 23 6.85 3.62 -7.65
C LEU A 23 7.63 4.76 -8.30
N LYS A 24 8.27 4.51 -9.45
CA LYS A 24 8.97 5.53 -10.22
C LYS A 24 8.04 6.66 -10.65
N ARG A 25 6.87 6.33 -11.20
CA ARG A 25 5.87 7.34 -11.60
C ARG A 25 5.28 8.10 -10.41
N ILE A 26 5.13 7.46 -9.26
CA ILE A 26 4.70 8.16 -8.04
C ILE A 26 5.76 9.21 -7.65
N GLN A 27 7.04 8.84 -7.67
CA GLN A 27 8.13 9.76 -7.31
C GLN A 27 8.35 10.89 -8.34
N GLU A 28 8.19 10.61 -9.63
CA GLU A 28 8.50 11.57 -10.70
C GLU A 28 7.30 12.40 -11.16
N GLU A 29 6.08 11.87 -11.06
CA GLU A 29 4.88 12.45 -11.69
C GLU A 29 3.72 12.70 -10.69
N ASP A 30 3.92 12.48 -9.38
CA ASP A 30 2.86 12.54 -8.35
C ASP A 30 1.63 11.68 -8.71
N ALA A 31 1.85 10.57 -9.41
CA ALA A 31 0.77 9.72 -9.89
C ALA A 31 0.00 9.03 -8.75
N TYR A 32 -1.33 8.97 -8.85
CA TYR A 32 -2.16 8.24 -7.89
C TYR A 32 -2.03 6.73 -8.07
N ALA A 33 -1.45 6.06 -7.07
CA ALA A 33 -1.13 4.63 -7.13
C ALA A 33 -2.35 3.73 -7.42
N ASN A 34 -3.50 4.05 -6.81
CA ASN A 34 -4.76 3.33 -6.99
C ASN A 34 -5.35 3.45 -8.40
N LEU A 35 -5.04 4.52 -9.13
CA LEU A 35 -5.51 4.72 -10.51
C LEU A 35 -4.52 4.13 -11.53
N LEU A 36 -3.23 4.23 -11.24
CA LEU A 36 -2.18 3.82 -12.15
C LEU A 36 -1.94 2.31 -12.13
N LEU A 37 -1.96 1.67 -10.96
CA LEU A 37 -1.63 0.25 -10.84
C LEU A 37 -2.51 -0.68 -11.71
N PRO A 38 -3.85 -0.55 -11.74
CA PRO A 38 -4.69 -1.40 -12.59
C PRO A 38 -4.32 -1.29 -14.07
N THR A 39 -3.95 -0.10 -14.52
CA THR A 39 -3.52 0.16 -15.90
C THR A 39 -2.20 -0.56 -16.22
N LEU A 40 -1.23 -0.52 -15.31
CA LEU A 40 0.05 -1.20 -15.48
C LEU A 40 -0.11 -2.73 -15.46
N ILE A 41 -0.93 -3.26 -14.55
CA ILE A 41 -1.27 -4.69 -14.46
C ILE A 41 -1.91 -5.17 -15.78
N ALA A 42 -2.91 -4.45 -16.28
CA ALA A 42 -3.60 -4.78 -17.52
C ALA A 42 -2.64 -4.74 -18.74
N ARG A 43 -1.78 -3.72 -18.82
CA ARG A 43 -0.77 -3.58 -19.88
C ARG A 43 0.23 -4.74 -19.87
N ALA A 44 0.65 -5.18 -18.69
CA ALA A 44 1.57 -6.30 -18.52
C ALA A 44 0.89 -7.68 -18.68
N LYS A 45 -0.45 -7.71 -18.82
CA LYS A 45 -1.26 -8.93 -18.95
C LYS A 45 -1.02 -9.94 -17.82
N LEU A 46 -0.86 -9.44 -16.60
CA LEU A 46 -0.66 -10.30 -15.44
C LEU A 46 -1.93 -11.06 -15.11
N ASP A 47 -1.77 -12.32 -14.71
CA ASP A 47 -2.88 -13.10 -14.16
C ASP A 47 -3.24 -12.61 -12.75
N SER A 48 -4.27 -13.22 -12.14
CA SER A 48 -4.75 -12.81 -10.82
C SER A 48 -3.71 -13.00 -9.71
N ARG A 49 -2.85 -14.02 -9.81
CA ARG A 49 -1.82 -14.31 -8.81
C ARG A 49 -0.69 -13.29 -8.90
N ASP A 50 -0.21 -13.01 -10.10
CA ASP A 50 0.83 -12.03 -10.34
C ASP A 50 0.33 -10.61 -10.05
N ALA A 51 -0.90 -10.29 -10.42
CA ALA A 51 -1.54 -9.02 -10.05
C ALA A 51 -1.60 -8.82 -8.53
N ALA A 52 -2.01 -9.85 -7.78
CA ALA A 52 -2.04 -9.81 -6.32
C ALA A 52 -0.62 -9.64 -5.73
N PHE A 53 0.37 -10.32 -6.30
CA PHE A 53 1.77 -10.16 -5.88
C PHE A 53 2.27 -8.72 -6.11
N VAL A 54 2.04 -8.14 -7.29
CA VAL A 54 2.42 -6.75 -7.59
C VAL A 54 1.72 -5.77 -6.67
N GLN A 55 0.42 -5.98 -6.41
CA GLN A 55 -0.37 -5.13 -5.54
C GLN A 55 0.17 -5.12 -4.11
N GLU A 56 0.46 -6.30 -3.55
CA GLU A 56 1.08 -6.39 -2.23
C GLU A 56 2.46 -5.73 -2.23
N LEU A 57 3.30 -6.09 -3.21
CA LEU A 57 4.66 -5.56 -3.30
C LEU A 57 4.67 -4.03 -3.36
N ALA A 58 3.86 -3.42 -4.24
CA ALA A 58 3.86 -1.97 -4.40
C ALA A 58 3.21 -1.24 -3.22
N PHE A 59 1.99 -1.61 -2.82
CA PHE A 59 1.30 -0.90 -1.74
C PHE A 59 1.91 -1.17 -0.37
N GLY A 60 2.41 -2.40 -0.13
CA GLY A 60 3.15 -2.73 1.08
C GLY A 60 4.45 -1.95 1.18
N THR A 61 5.16 -1.76 0.06
CA THR A 61 6.34 -0.86 0.00
C THR A 61 5.99 0.60 0.27
N ILE A 62 4.96 1.15 -0.38
CA ILE A 62 4.55 2.55 -0.18
C ILE A 62 4.16 2.79 1.29
N ARG A 63 3.42 1.86 1.89
CA ARG A 63 2.95 1.96 3.27
C ARG A 63 4.09 1.97 4.29
N ASN A 64 5.14 1.19 4.06
CA ASN A 64 6.28 1.09 4.97
C ASN A 64 7.51 1.89 4.48
N TRP A 65 7.31 2.85 3.57
CA TRP A 65 8.39 3.52 2.85
C TRP A 65 9.42 4.13 3.80
N LEU A 66 8.96 4.95 4.76
CA LEU A 66 9.83 5.63 5.72
C LEU A 66 10.62 4.64 6.60
N LEU A 67 10.00 3.56 7.08
CA LEU A 67 10.69 2.51 7.81
C LEU A 67 11.80 1.89 6.95
N TYR A 68 11.50 1.54 5.70
CA TYR A 68 12.46 0.90 4.81
C TYR A 68 13.63 1.81 4.44
N GLU A 69 13.40 3.11 4.24
CA GLU A 69 14.49 4.08 4.06
C GLU A 69 15.43 4.06 5.27
N LYS A 70 14.90 4.12 6.49
CA LYS A 70 15.72 4.11 7.72
C LYS A 70 16.49 2.80 7.88
N ILE A 71 15.89 1.67 7.51
CA ILE A 71 16.56 0.36 7.49
C ILE A 71 17.68 0.35 6.44
N ILE A 72 17.43 0.87 5.24
CA ILE A 72 18.43 0.97 4.18
C ILE A 72 19.59 1.86 4.62
N GLU A 73 19.32 2.99 5.26
CA GLU A 73 20.36 3.89 5.79
C GLU A 73 21.23 3.19 6.84
N ALA A 74 20.60 2.49 7.79
CA ALA A 74 21.31 1.73 8.82
C ALA A 74 22.11 0.54 8.25
N ALA A 75 21.58 -0.14 7.25
CA ALA A 75 22.26 -1.25 6.59
C ALA A 75 23.41 -0.77 5.70
N SER A 76 23.22 0.28 4.93
CA SER A 76 24.21 0.79 3.98
C SER A 76 25.25 1.74 4.59
N ALA A 77 24.96 2.30 5.78
CA ALA A 77 25.69 3.42 6.38
C ALA A 77 25.77 4.64 5.44
N ARG A 78 24.76 4.83 4.59
CA ARG A 78 24.64 5.92 3.62
C ARG A 78 23.27 6.56 3.79
N LYS A 79 23.18 7.89 3.70
CA LYS A 79 21.88 8.58 3.71
C LYS A 79 21.08 8.21 2.47
N ILE A 80 19.76 8.17 2.60
CA ILE A 80 18.91 7.77 1.49
C ILE A 80 19.02 8.71 0.30
N ASP A 81 19.17 10.02 0.57
CA ASP A 81 19.35 11.07 -0.45
C ASP A 81 20.64 10.91 -1.27
N ASP A 82 21.62 10.18 -0.76
CA ASP A 82 22.85 9.90 -1.50
C ASP A 82 22.71 8.66 -2.40
N VAL A 83 21.65 7.86 -2.24
CA VAL A 83 21.40 6.67 -3.05
C VAL A 83 20.78 7.08 -4.39
N GLU A 84 21.24 6.48 -5.49
CA GLU A 84 20.64 6.70 -6.81
C GLU A 84 19.13 6.38 -6.78
N PRO A 85 18.25 7.24 -7.32
CA PRO A 85 16.80 7.08 -7.20
C PRO A 85 16.27 5.71 -7.66
N ASP A 86 16.72 5.23 -8.82
CA ASP A 86 16.30 3.90 -9.32
C ASP A 86 16.81 2.77 -8.39
N ALA A 87 17.99 2.93 -7.77
CA ALA A 87 18.49 1.96 -6.79
C ALA A 87 17.71 2.01 -5.47
N GLN A 88 17.25 3.19 -5.04
CA GLN A 88 16.39 3.35 -3.87
C GLN A 88 15.07 2.60 -4.05
N ILE A 89 14.39 2.76 -5.20
CA ILE A 89 13.16 2.03 -5.52
C ILE A 89 13.40 0.51 -5.45
N VAL A 90 14.48 0.02 -6.08
CA VAL A 90 14.81 -1.41 -6.03
C VAL A 90 15.06 -1.88 -4.60
N LEU A 91 15.75 -1.08 -3.79
CA LEU A 91 16.03 -1.43 -2.40
C LEU A 91 14.75 -1.52 -1.58
N VAL A 92 13.86 -0.52 -1.61
CA VAL A 92 12.62 -0.56 -0.80
C VAL A 92 11.69 -1.70 -1.22
N LEU A 93 11.63 -2.04 -2.51
CA LEU A 93 10.94 -3.23 -3.00
C LEU A 93 11.60 -4.52 -2.51
N GLY A 94 12.93 -4.56 -2.49
CA GLY A 94 13.71 -5.68 -1.97
C GLY A 94 13.52 -5.88 -0.46
N VAL A 95 13.51 -4.78 0.32
CA VAL A 95 13.28 -4.80 1.76
C VAL A 95 11.88 -5.32 2.08
N HIS A 96 10.85 -4.83 1.39
CA HIS A 96 9.48 -5.32 1.58
C HIS A 96 9.37 -6.83 1.33
N GLN A 97 9.97 -7.32 0.24
CA GLN A 97 10.01 -8.76 -0.05
C GLN A 97 10.70 -9.58 1.05
N LEU A 98 11.74 -9.04 1.68
CA LEU A 98 12.51 -9.72 2.71
C LEU A 98 11.81 -9.73 4.07
N LEU A 99 11.18 -8.62 4.45
CA LEU A 99 10.71 -8.40 5.81
C LEU A 99 9.20 -8.59 5.99
N ASP A 100 8.40 -8.43 4.92
CA ASP A 100 6.94 -8.39 5.02
C ASP A 100 6.23 -9.32 4.01
N MET A 101 6.97 -10.01 3.14
CA MET A 101 6.40 -11.00 2.21
C MET A 101 6.94 -12.41 2.45
N ARG A 102 6.15 -13.41 2.05
CA ARG A 102 6.57 -14.82 2.04
C ARG A 102 7.39 -15.18 0.79
N VAL A 103 8.45 -14.41 0.52
CA VAL A 103 9.37 -14.67 -0.60
C VAL A 103 10.66 -15.30 -0.06
N PRO A 104 11.14 -16.43 -0.60
CA PRO A 104 12.43 -16.99 -0.18
C PRO A 104 13.55 -15.95 -0.29
N THR A 105 14.36 -15.79 0.76
CA THR A 105 15.41 -14.76 0.86
C THR A 105 16.31 -14.69 -0.39
N HIS A 106 16.77 -15.85 -0.87
CA HIS A 106 17.64 -15.90 -2.06
C HIS A 106 16.92 -15.42 -3.32
N ALA A 107 15.62 -15.68 -3.45
CA ALA A 107 14.81 -15.24 -4.59
C ALA A 107 14.57 -13.72 -4.52
N ALA A 108 14.20 -13.19 -3.34
CA ALA A 108 14.02 -11.75 -3.14
C ALA A 108 15.28 -10.96 -3.52
N ILE A 109 16.46 -11.42 -3.06
CA ILE A 109 17.74 -10.79 -3.38
C ILE A 109 18.07 -10.92 -4.86
N ASN A 110 17.99 -12.13 -5.44
CA ASN A 110 18.35 -12.36 -6.84
C ASN A 110 17.46 -11.56 -7.80
N GLU A 111 16.15 -11.54 -7.56
CA GLU A 111 15.21 -10.77 -8.39
C GLU A 111 15.44 -9.28 -8.26
N SER A 112 15.70 -8.77 -7.05
CA SER A 112 16.02 -7.35 -6.85
C SER A 112 17.34 -6.95 -7.54
N VAL A 113 18.35 -7.83 -7.52
CA VAL A 113 19.62 -7.62 -8.24
C VAL A 113 19.41 -7.64 -9.76
N ASN A 114 18.54 -8.51 -10.27
CA ASN A 114 18.20 -8.55 -11.69
C ASN A 114 17.43 -7.30 -12.11
N LEU A 115 16.49 -6.83 -11.28
CA LEU A 115 15.79 -5.56 -11.47
C LEU A 115 16.78 -4.38 -11.47
N ALA A 116 17.74 -4.35 -10.53
CA ALA A 116 18.79 -3.31 -10.50
C ALA A 116 19.61 -3.30 -11.80
N LYS A 117 19.97 -4.46 -12.37
CA LYS A 117 20.69 -4.53 -13.65
C LYS A 117 19.88 -3.95 -14.81
N ALA A 118 18.56 -4.07 -14.76
CA ALA A 118 17.65 -3.61 -15.81
C ALA A 118 17.33 -2.11 -15.68
N LYS A 119 17.24 -1.59 -14.45
CA LYS A 119 16.70 -0.26 -14.16
C LYS A 119 17.70 0.75 -13.63
N ALA A 120 18.73 0.32 -12.88
CA ALA A 120 19.68 1.20 -12.20
C ALA A 120 21.08 1.17 -12.85
N SER A 121 21.97 2.06 -12.40
CA SER A 121 23.34 2.09 -12.89
C SER A 121 24.14 0.81 -12.54
N LYS A 122 25.17 0.50 -13.36
CA LYS A 122 26.04 -0.67 -13.15
C LYS A 122 26.70 -0.68 -11.76
N GLY A 123 27.04 0.49 -11.22
CA GLY A 123 27.63 0.63 -9.89
C GLY A 123 26.66 0.27 -8.77
N SER A 124 25.37 0.52 -8.97
CA SER A 124 24.32 0.28 -7.98
C SER A 124 23.93 -1.19 -7.83
N VAL A 125 24.18 -2.05 -8.83
CA VAL A 125 23.85 -3.48 -8.74
C VAL A 125 24.57 -4.18 -7.58
N GLY A 126 25.87 -3.91 -7.42
CA GLY A 126 26.67 -4.47 -6.33
C GLY A 126 26.23 -3.93 -4.96
N PHE A 127 25.90 -2.63 -4.91
CA PHE A 127 25.37 -1.97 -3.72
C PHE A 127 24.04 -2.58 -3.27
N VAL A 128 23.06 -2.71 -4.18
CA VAL A 128 21.75 -3.34 -3.91
C VAL A 128 21.93 -4.73 -3.32
N ASN A 129 22.76 -5.57 -3.96
CA ASN A 129 23.03 -6.93 -3.47
C ASN A 129 23.62 -6.93 -2.06
N ALA A 130 24.62 -6.08 -1.80
CA ALA A 130 25.29 -6.01 -0.50
C ALA A 130 24.33 -5.55 0.62
N VAL A 131 23.53 -4.51 0.36
CA VAL A 131 22.57 -3.96 1.32
C VAL A 131 21.47 -4.98 1.63
N LEU A 132 20.83 -5.58 0.61
CA LEU A 132 19.76 -6.56 0.84
C LEU A 132 20.26 -7.81 1.56
N ARG A 133 21.49 -8.28 1.27
CA ARG A 133 22.10 -9.38 2.03
C ARG A 133 22.28 -9.04 3.50
N LYS A 134 22.68 -7.80 3.83
CA LYS A 134 22.83 -7.36 5.21
C LYS A 134 21.48 -7.23 5.92
N ILE A 135 20.46 -6.73 5.21
CA ILE A 135 19.09 -6.60 5.74
C ILE A 135 18.51 -7.98 6.07
N ALA A 136 18.73 -8.97 5.20
CA ALA A 136 18.25 -10.34 5.37
C ALA A 136 18.85 -11.12 6.58
N LEU A 137 19.78 -10.53 7.34
CA LEU A 137 20.39 -11.17 8.51
C LEU A 137 19.61 -10.95 9.82
N ARG A 138 18.54 -10.15 9.78
CA ARG A 138 17.75 -9.76 10.96
C ARG A 138 16.28 -9.75 10.62
N GLU A 139 15.44 -9.97 11.62
CA GLU A 139 14.00 -9.85 11.47
C GLU A 139 13.56 -8.38 11.46
N LYS A 140 12.31 -8.11 11.08
CA LYS A 140 11.77 -6.75 11.01
C LYS A 140 11.83 -6.04 12.36
N ASP A 141 11.48 -6.73 13.45
CA ASP A 141 11.45 -6.15 14.79
C ASP A 141 12.86 -5.74 15.26
N ASP A 142 13.89 -6.55 14.98
CA ASP A 142 15.30 -6.20 15.25
C ASP A 142 15.73 -4.92 14.51
N TRP A 143 15.23 -4.74 13.29
CA TRP A 143 15.48 -3.54 12.50
C TRP A 143 14.75 -2.33 13.08
N ILE A 144 13.47 -2.46 13.46
CA ILE A 144 12.69 -1.41 14.12
C ILE A 144 13.42 -0.95 15.38
N ASP A 145 13.82 -1.87 16.25
CA ASP A 145 14.60 -1.57 17.46
C ASP A 145 15.90 -0.83 17.11
N SER A 146 16.61 -1.29 16.09
CA SER A 146 17.88 -0.69 15.67
C SER A 146 17.72 0.74 15.15
N VAL A 147 16.66 1.05 14.39
CA VAL A 147 16.47 2.36 13.76
C VAL A 147 15.73 3.37 14.65
N THR A 148 15.04 2.90 15.69
CA THR A 148 14.31 3.73 16.66
C THR A 148 15.10 3.99 17.95
N LYS A 149 16.20 3.26 18.17
CA LYS A 149 17.00 3.35 19.39
C LYS A 149 17.49 4.78 19.68
N GLY A 150 17.15 5.27 20.88
CA GLY A 150 17.61 6.57 21.38
C GLY A 150 16.88 7.77 20.78
N LEU A 151 15.83 7.54 19.97
CA LEU A 151 14.97 8.59 19.46
C LEU A 151 13.92 9.01 20.50
N SER A 152 13.28 10.16 20.25
CA SER A 152 12.07 10.53 20.99
C SER A 152 10.94 9.54 20.67
N GLU A 153 9.95 9.43 21.56
CA GLU A 153 8.77 8.58 21.32
C GLU A 153 8.08 8.91 20.00
N SER A 154 7.93 10.20 19.65
CA SER A 154 7.26 10.60 18.42
C SER A 154 8.07 10.26 17.16
N ASP A 155 9.39 10.38 17.21
CA ASP A 155 10.26 10.00 16.09
C ASP A 155 10.32 8.47 15.92
N ALA A 156 10.36 7.74 17.04
CA ALA A 156 10.31 6.28 17.03
C ALA A 156 9.00 5.78 16.39
N LEU A 157 7.84 6.29 16.84
CA LEU A 157 6.54 5.96 16.27
C LEU A 157 6.41 6.36 14.79
N SER A 158 6.93 7.55 14.41
CA SER A 158 6.95 7.99 13.02
C SER A 158 7.66 6.99 12.12
N ILE A 159 8.83 6.49 12.53
CA ILE A 159 9.60 5.53 11.74
C ILE A 159 8.94 4.15 11.77
N GLN A 160 8.62 3.62 12.96
CA GLN A 160 8.04 2.29 13.15
C GLN A 160 6.77 2.10 12.33
N TYR A 161 5.88 3.09 12.36
CA TYR A 161 4.60 3.05 11.64
C TYR A 161 4.66 3.73 10.28
N SER A 162 5.80 4.27 9.85
CA SER A 162 5.96 4.93 8.56
C SER A 162 4.99 6.09 8.30
N HIS A 163 4.67 6.87 9.34
CA HIS A 163 3.89 8.11 9.21
C HIS A 163 4.80 9.32 9.33
N PRO A 164 4.72 10.30 8.41
CA PRO A 164 5.44 11.57 8.58
C PRO A 164 5.09 12.22 9.92
N ILE A 165 6.08 12.85 10.57
CA ILE A 165 5.91 13.41 11.91
C ILE A 165 4.71 14.36 12.02
N TRP A 166 4.44 15.14 10.98
CA TRP A 166 3.32 16.09 10.98
C TRP A 166 1.95 15.39 10.95
N ILE A 167 1.82 14.25 10.26
CA ILE A 167 0.61 13.41 10.27
C ILE A 167 0.42 12.82 11.66
N LEU A 168 1.49 12.29 12.27
CA LEU A 168 1.44 11.75 13.62
C LEU A 168 0.98 12.80 14.62
N GLN A 169 1.50 14.03 14.55
CA GLN A 169 1.04 15.13 15.40
C GLN A 169 -0.43 15.50 15.13
N ALA A 170 -0.86 15.52 13.87
CA ALA A 170 -2.26 15.79 13.54
C ALA A 170 -3.21 14.74 14.14
N PHE A 171 -2.87 13.44 14.05
CA PHE A 171 -3.63 12.37 14.69
C PHE A 171 -3.61 12.48 16.21
N LYS A 172 -2.45 12.76 16.81
CA LYS A 172 -2.32 12.97 18.25
C LYS A 172 -3.22 14.10 18.73
N SER A 173 -3.25 15.24 18.03
CA SER A 173 -4.14 16.36 18.34
C SER A 173 -5.62 16.01 18.18
N ALA A 174 -5.98 15.29 17.10
CA ALA A 174 -7.36 14.87 16.85
C ALA A 174 -7.88 13.93 17.95
N LEU A 175 -7.08 12.94 18.36
CA LEU A 175 -7.41 12.02 19.45
C LEU A 175 -7.49 12.72 20.80
N ALA A 176 -6.54 13.62 21.10
CA ALA A 176 -6.55 14.40 22.33
C ALA A 176 -7.83 15.25 22.46
N SER A 177 -8.30 15.85 21.36
CA SER A 177 -9.54 16.65 21.35
C SER A 177 -10.80 15.84 21.71
N ARG A 178 -10.73 14.50 21.60
CA ARG A 178 -11.81 13.56 21.94
C ARG A 178 -11.57 12.81 23.25
N GLY A 179 -10.50 13.11 23.98
CA GLY A 179 -10.13 12.39 25.20
C GLY A 179 -9.55 10.99 24.95
N MET A 180 -9.07 10.71 23.74
CA MET A 180 -8.61 9.39 23.28
C MET A 180 -7.08 9.34 23.08
N SER A 181 -6.32 10.11 23.86
CA SER A 181 -4.85 10.25 23.69
C SER A 181 -4.06 8.93 23.75
N GLY A 182 -4.62 7.89 24.38
CA GLY A 182 -4.01 6.56 24.49
C GLY A 182 -4.16 5.67 23.25
N GLU A 183 -4.93 6.09 22.24
CA GLU A 183 -5.25 5.27 21.06
C GLU A 183 -4.36 5.56 19.84
N LEU A 184 -3.31 6.38 20.01
CA LEU A 184 -2.47 6.80 18.88
C LEU A 184 -1.81 5.61 18.18
N GLU A 185 -1.21 4.71 18.94
CA GLU A 185 -0.50 3.55 18.38
C GLU A 185 -1.46 2.61 17.64
N GLU A 186 -2.63 2.32 18.22
CA GLU A 186 -3.67 1.51 17.57
C GLU A 186 -4.15 2.16 16.27
N LEU A 187 -4.34 3.48 16.25
CA LEU A 187 -4.68 4.22 15.04
C LEU A 187 -3.60 4.07 13.96
N LEU A 188 -2.33 4.28 14.31
CA LEU A 188 -1.21 4.17 13.36
C LEU A 188 -1.09 2.74 12.81
N LEU A 189 -1.24 1.73 13.66
CA LEU A 189 -1.27 0.33 13.28
C LEU A 189 -2.43 0.04 12.32
N SER A 190 -3.63 0.52 12.64
CA SER A 190 -4.82 0.30 11.80
C SER A 190 -4.67 0.90 10.40
N ASN A 191 -4.03 2.07 10.30
CA ASN A 191 -3.77 2.75 9.04
C ASN A 191 -2.74 2.02 8.17
N ASN A 192 -1.98 1.08 8.77
CA ASN A 192 -1.02 0.21 8.09
C ASN A 192 -1.57 -1.19 7.77
N VAL A 193 -2.85 -1.45 8.05
CA VAL A 193 -3.48 -2.69 7.58
C VAL A 193 -3.88 -2.50 6.11
N ALA A 194 -3.71 -3.53 5.29
CA ALA A 194 -4.20 -3.49 3.91
C ALA A 194 -5.72 -3.23 3.91
N PRO A 195 -6.21 -2.25 3.13
CA PRO A 195 -7.61 -1.88 3.15
C PRO A 195 -8.45 -3.05 2.64
N LYS A 196 -9.56 -3.31 3.34
CA LYS A 196 -10.56 -4.26 2.88
C LYS A 196 -11.42 -3.60 1.81
N VAL A 197 -11.90 -4.39 0.85
CA VAL A 197 -12.86 -3.89 -0.14
C VAL A 197 -14.25 -3.96 0.47
N SER A 198 -14.89 -2.80 0.64
CA SER A 198 -16.27 -2.72 1.10
C SER A 198 -17.23 -2.31 -0.01
N LEU A 199 -18.41 -2.91 0.00
CA LEU A 199 -19.55 -2.56 -0.84
C LEU A 199 -20.68 -1.98 0.00
N ALA A 200 -21.47 -1.10 -0.60
CA ALA A 200 -22.81 -0.75 -0.16
C ALA A 200 -23.83 -1.58 -0.95
N ALA A 201 -24.64 -2.39 -0.27
CA ALA A 201 -25.83 -3.02 -0.82
C ALA A 201 -26.95 -1.96 -0.89
N LEU A 202 -27.37 -1.57 -2.10
CA LEU A 202 -28.27 -0.44 -2.25
C LEU A 202 -29.69 -0.80 -1.79
N PRO A 203 -30.27 -0.06 -0.81
CA PRO A 203 -31.62 -0.32 -0.33
C PRO A 203 -32.65 -0.35 -1.48
N GLY A 204 -33.49 -1.39 -1.49
CA GLY A 204 -34.50 -1.62 -2.52
C GLY A 204 -34.02 -2.42 -3.74
N PHE A 205 -32.71 -2.66 -3.90
CA PHE A 205 -32.15 -3.45 -5.00
C PHE A 205 -31.55 -4.78 -4.53
N CYS A 206 -30.81 -4.76 -3.41
CA CYS A 206 -30.34 -5.96 -2.73
C CYS A 206 -30.14 -5.71 -1.23
N LEU A 207 -29.95 -6.80 -0.50
CA LEU A 207 -29.60 -6.82 0.91
C LEU A 207 -28.17 -7.35 1.08
N PRO A 208 -27.48 -6.99 2.17
CA PRO A 208 -26.20 -7.61 2.53
C PRO A 208 -26.26 -9.15 2.59
N SER A 209 -27.43 -9.71 2.92
CA SER A 209 -27.68 -11.16 2.95
C SER A 209 -27.71 -11.84 1.58
N ASP A 210 -27.80 -11.07 0.49
CA ASP A 210 -27.87 -11.61 -0.88
C ASP A 210 -26.49 -12.00 -1.44
N PHE A 211 -25.43 -11.81 -0.65
CA PHE A 211 -24.07 -12.13 -1.03
C PHE A 211 -23.65 -13.46 -0.40
N ASP A 212 -23.38 -14.46 -1.24
CA ASP A 212 -23.02 -15.83 -0.82
C ASP A 212 -21.73 -15.93 0.01
N SER A 213 -20.87 -14.91 -0.07
CA SER A 213 -19.50 -14.90 0.49
C SER A 213 -19.35 -14.06 1.77
N VAL A 214 -20.44 -13.59 2.38
CA VAL A 214 -20.34 -12.70 3.54
C VAL A 214 -20.15 -13.54 4.79
N GLN A 215 -18.89 -13.73 5.18
CA GLN A 215 -18.62 -13.64 6.62
C GLN A 215 -19.25 -12.32 7.05
N GLN A 216 -20.34 -12.36 7.84
CA GLN A 216 -20.89 -11.19 8.55
C GLN A 216 -19.88 -10.67 9.58
N ALA A 217 -18.61 -10.59 9.22
CA ALA A 217 -17.53 -10.11 10.05
C ALA A 217 -17.71 -8.61 10.17
N GLN A 218 -18.40 -8.20 11.23
CA GLN A 218 -18.26 -6.88 11.84
C GLN A 218 -18.54 -5.70 10.91
N ASN A 219 -19.56 -5.80 10.04
CA ASN A 219 -20.01 -4.63 9.28
C ASN A 219 -20.37 -3.51 10.25
N ARG A 220 -19.71 -2.36 10.09
CA ARG A 220 -19.98 -1.12 10.84
C ARG A 220 -21.23 -0.43 10.31
N SER A 221 -21.50 -0.58 9.01
CA SER A 221 -22.67 -0.04 8.32
C SER A 221 -23.77 -1.09 8.13
N PRO A 222 -25.06 -0.74 8.30
CA PRO A 222 -26.17 -1.68 8.11
C PRO A 222 -26.35 -2.12 6.65
N ILE A 223 -25.78 -1.38 5.68
CA ILE A 223 -25.80 -1.72 4.26
C ILE A 223 -24.42 -2.21 3.76
N GLY A 224 -23.45 -2.31 4.67
CA GLY A 224 -22.08 -2.67 4.36
C GLY A 224 -21.91 -4.15 4.08
N VAL A 225 -21.06 -4.46 3.11
CA VAL A 225 -20.58 -5.81 2.81
C VAL A 225 -19.07 -5.75 2.62
N GLU A 226 -18.32 -6.57 3.34
CA GLU A 226 -16.90 -6.78 3.05
C GLU A 226 -16.74 -7.94 2.07
N ILE A 227 -15.90 -7.75 1.05
CA ILE A 227 -15.60 -8.78 0.05
C ILE A 227 -14.10 -9.01 -0.07
N THR A 228 -13.74 -10.14 -0.67
CA THR A 228 -12.38 -10.39 -1.17
C THR A 228 -12.40 -10.48 -2.69
N GLY A 229 -11.27 -10.17 -3.32
CA GLY A 229 -11.14 -10.19 -4.78
C GLY A 229 -11.70 -8.94 -5.48
N ASN A 230 -11.92 -9.06 -6.80
CA ASN A 230 -12.29 -7.93 -7.63
C ASN A 230 -13.82 -7.70 -7.62
N PRO A 231 -14.32 -6.55 -7.13
CA PRO A 231 -15.75 -6.23 -7.10
C PRO A 231 -16.39 -6.23 -8.50
N ALA A 232 -15.64 -5.95 -9.56
CA ALA A 232 -16.13 -5.95 -10.94
C ALA A 232 -16.60 -7.34 -11.41
N ASN A 233 -16.20 -8.42 -10.71
CA ASN A 233 -16.64 -9.78 -11.03
C ASN A 233 -17.99 -10.15 -10.39
N ILE A 234 -18.48 -9.35 -9.44
CA ILE A 234 -19.72 -9.62 -8.71
C ILE A 234 -20.94 -9.18 -9.51
N GLU A 235 -21.91 -10.08 -9.69
CA GLU A 235 -23.09 -9.84 -10.53
C GLU A 235 -23.98 -8.70 -10.01
N LEU A 236 -24.15 -8.59 -8.68
CA LEU A 236 -24.89 -7.49 -8.05
C LEU A 236 -24.22 -6.13 -8.31
N VAL A 237 -22.89 -6.08 -8.37
CA VAL A 237 -22.15 -4.85 -8.70
C VAL A 237 -22.32 -4.52 -10.18
N LYS A 238 -22.22 -5.50 -11.08
CA LYS A 238 -22.43 -5.30 -12.53
C LYS A 238 -23.83 -4.79 -12.86
N LYS A 239 -24.85 -5.26 -12.12
CA LYS A 239 -26.24 -4.79 -12.25
C LYS A 239 -26.48 -3.41 -11.62
N GLY A 240 -25.49 -2.86 -10.91
CA GLY A 240 -25.62 -1.59 -10.21
C GLY A 240 -26.44 -1.67 -8.92
N PHE A 241 -26.69 -2.87 -8.39
CA PHE A 241 -27.43 -3.08 -7.14
C PHE A 241 -26.54 -2.93 -5.90
N ALA A 242 -25.23 -3.04 -6.08
CA ALA A 242 -24.24 -2.73 -5.08
C ALA A 242 -23.08 -1.91 -5.66
N ARG A 243 -22.39 -1.13 -4.82
CA ARG A 243 -21.28 -0.26 -5.23
C ARG A 243 -20.12 -0.34 -4.26
N VAL A 244 -18.89 -0.16 -4.75
CA VAL A 244 -17.71 -0.04 -3.87
C VAL A 244 -17.82 1.26 -3.10
N GLN A 245 -17.89 1.19 -1.77
CA GLN A 245 -17.98 2.34 -0.90
C GLN A 245 -17.53 1.95 0.51
N ASP A 246 -16.70 2.79 1.13
CA ASP A 246 -16.28 2.58 2.52
C ASP A 246 -17.47 2.65 3.49
N GLN A 247 -17.45 1.84 4.55
CA GLN A 247 -18.56 1.77 5.50
C GLN A 247 -18.72 3.06 6.31
N GLY A 248 -17.65 3.81 6.56
CA GLY A 248 -17.70 5.14 7.17
C GLY A 248 -18.45 6.12 6.27
N SER A 249 -18.17 6.13 4.96
CA SER A 249 -18.91 6.95 3.98
C SER A 249 -20.39 6.59 3.93
N GLN A 250 -20.73 5.29 3.99
CA GLN A 250 -22.12 4.84 4.07
C GLN A 250 -22.82 5.40 5.32
N LEU A 251 -22.16 5.33 6.49
CA LEU A 251 -22.71 5.84 7.75
C LEU A 251 -22.95 7.35 7.74
N VAL A 252 -22.09 8.14 7.08
CA VAL A 252 -22.30 9.59 6.95
C VAL A 252 -23.61 9.89 6.22
N THR A 253 -23.86 9.24 5.08
CA THR A 253 -25.12 9.41 4.33
C THR A 253 -26.33 8.95 5.15
N LEU A 254 -26.23 7.78 5.81
CA LEU A 254 -27.31 7.26 6.65
C LEU A 254 -27.63 8.19 7.84
N ALA A 255 -26.61 8.76 8.48
CA ALA A 255 -26.80 9.75 9.52
C ALA A 255 -27.50 11.01 8.98
N LEU A 256 -27.07 11.51 7.82
CA LEU A 256 -27.64 12.70 7.19
C LEU A 256 -29.13 12.53 6.84
N ILE A 257 -29.54 11.40 6.25
CA ILE A 257 -30.94 11.18 5.86
C ILE A 257 -31.88 10.98 7.06
N THR A 258 -31.33 10.64 8.23
CA THR A 258 -32.10 10.50 9.48
C THR A 258 -32.09 11.75 10.35
N ALA A 259 -31.26 12.75 9.99
CA ALA A 259 -31.18 13.98 10.74
C ALA A 259 -32.51 14.75 10.64
N PRO A 260 -33.04 15.27 11.76
CA PRO A 260 -34.22 16.12 11.71
C PRO A 260 -33.84 17.45 11.06
N VAL A 261 -34.29 17.66 9.83
CA VAL A 261 -34.06 18.89 9.07
C VAL A 261 -35.39 19.58 8.78
N GLU A 262 -35.42 20.91 8.92
CA GLU A 262 -36.53 21.71 8.39
C GLU A 262 -36.42 21.70 6.88
N VAL A 263 -37.19 20.81 6.24
CA VAL A 263 -37.13 20.63 4.80
C VAL A 263 -37.81 21.80 4.12
N VAL A 264 -37.02 22.60 3.40
CA VAL A 264 -37.52 23.54 2.40
C VAL A 264 -37.44 22.83 1.04
N ASP A 265 -38.58 22.58 0.43
CA ASP A 265 -38.74 22.11 -0.97
C ASP A 265 -38.17 20.72 -1.35
N ASN A 266 -37.77 19.86 -0.40
CA ASN A 266 -37.20 18.51 -0.66
C ASN A 266 -35.94 18.51 -1.55
N ILE A 267 -35.20 19.61 -1.60
CA ILE A 267 -34.00 19.73 -2.44
C ILE A 267 -32.76 19.27 -1.65
N TRP A 268 -32.01 18.34 -2.22
CA TRP A 268 -30.73 17.87 -1.67
C TRP A 268 -29.57 18.33 -2.56
N LEU A 269 -28.49 18.79 -1.92
CA LEU A 269 -27.25 19.17 -2.60
C LEU A 269 -26.11 18.28 -2.11
N ASP A 270 -25.49 17.55 -3.02
CA ASP A 270 -24.25 16.83 -2.77
C ASP A 270 -23.08 17.61 -3.40
N MET A 271 -22.36 18.36 -2.57
CA MET A 271 -21.17 19.09 -2.99
C MET A 271 -19.95 18.16 -2.93
N CYS A 272 -19.12 18.20 -3.98
CA CYS A 272 -17.97 17.30 -4.14
C CYS A 272 -18.37 15.83 -4.38
N ALA A 273 -19.50 15.60 -5.06
CA ALA A 273 -20.10 14.29 -5.33
C ALA A 273 -19.30 13.34 -6.26
N GLY A 274 -18.09 13.69 -6.71
CA GLY A 274 -17.30 12.76 -7.53
C GLY A 274 -16.56 11.75 -6.65
N PRO A 275 -16.56 10.43 -6.95
CA PRO A 275 -17.13 9.72 -8.10
C PRO A 275 -18.59 9.23 -7.95
N GLY A 276 -19.27 9.60 -6.87
CA GLY A 276 -20.66 9.23 -6.57
C GLY A 276 -20.80 8.66 -5.17
#